data_AF-A0A031I581-F1
#
_entry.id   AF-A0A031I581-F1
#
_cell.length_a   1.000
_cell.length_b   1.000
_cell.length_c   1.000
_cell.angle_alpha   90.00
_cell.angle_beta   90.00
_cell.angle_gamma   90.00
#
_symmetry.space_group_name_H-M   'P 1'
#
loop_
_entity.id
_entity.type
_entity.pdbx_description
1 polymer ?
#
loop_
_entity_poly.entity_id
_entity_poly.type
_entity_poly.pdbx_seq_one_letter_code
_entity_poly.pdbx_strand_id
1 'polypeptide(L)' 'MKVEIVKDGIDAGQSGRARYRTVEADGTAMRVRVVDADSPSFAADFEAAFRANVRRIRRDNRALRTAAE' A
#
# COMPACT_ATOMS: atom_id res chain seq x y z
N MET A 1 -26.82 10.85 11.00
CA MET A 1 -25.72 10.62 10.03
C MET A 1 -26.25 9.68 8.96
N LYS A 2 -26.33 10.11 7.70
CA LYS A 2 -26.81 9.27 6.59
C LYS A 2 -25.57 8.64 5.95
N VAL A 3 -25.45 7.33 6.02
CA VAL A 3 -24.35 6.58 5.39
C VAL A 3 -24.80 6.21 3.98
N GLU A 4 -24.12 6.75 2.97
CA GLU A 4 -24.33 6.35 1.58
C GLU A 4 -23.37 5.20 1.23
N ILE A 5 -23.96 4.06 0.88
CA ILE A 5 -23.21 2.92 0.36
C ILE A 5 -23.06 3.14 -1.14
N VAL A 6 -21.85 3.50 -1.56
CA VAL A 6 -21.52 3.64 -2.99
C VAL A 6 -21.47 2.24 -3.59
N LYS A 7 -22.39 1.96 -4.54
CA LYS A 7 -22.51 0.66 -5.23
C LYS A 7 -21.43 0.45 -6.29
N ASP A 8 -20.94 1.54 -6.86
CA ASP A 8 -19.91 1.54 -7.89
C ASP A 8 -18.54 1.73 -7.23
N GLY A 9 -17.49 1.18 -7.86
CA GLY A 9 -16.13 1.29 -7.34
C GLY A 9 -15.73 2.74 -7.08
N ILE A 10 -14.95 2.98 -6.02
CA ILE A 10 -14.42 4.30 -5.71
C ILE A 10 -13.37 4.65 -6.77
N ASP A 11 -13.61 5.68 -7.57
CA ASP A 11 -12.56 6.27 -8.40
C ASP A 11 -11.62 7.07 -7.49
N ALA A 12 -10.48 6.48 -7.17
CA ALA A 12 -9.47 7.08 -6.31
C ALA A 12 -8.68 8.19 -7.01
N GLY A 13 -8.77 8.32 -8.34
CA GLY A 13 -7.96 9.24 -9.13
C GLY A 13 -6.50 8.80 -9.29
N GLN A 14 -5.62 9.75 -9.59
CA GLN A 14 -4.19 9.48 -9.78
C GLN A 14 -3.39 9.66 -8.48
N SER A 15 -2.51 8.70 -8.21
CA SER A 15 -1.59 8.80 -7.07
C SER A 15 -0.48 9.81 -7.36
N GLY A 16 -0.05 10.54 -6.33
CA GLY A 16 1.11 11.41 -6.40
C GLY A 16 2.44 10.65 -6.48
N ARG A 17 3.54 11.41 -6.44
CA ARG A 17 4.89 10.84 -6.39
C ARG A 17 5.09 10.05 -5.10
N ALA A 18 5.46 8.78 -5.25
CA ALA A 18 5.75 7.90 -4.12
C ALA A 18 6.86 8.47 -3.22
N ARG A 19 6.55 8.63 -1.93
CA ARG A 19 7.52 8.98 -0.88
C ARG A 19 7.76 7.76 0.00
N TYR A 20 9.00 7.60 0.46
CA TYR A 20 9.40 6.46 1.27
C TYR A 20 10.18 6.91 2.49
N ARG A 21 10.07 6.13 3.57
CA ARG A 21 10.93 6.19 4.74
C ARG A 21 11.39 4.79 5.08
N THR A 22 12.58 4.69 5.66
CA THR A 22 13.05 3.44 6.26
C THR A 22 12.64 3.47 7.72
N VAL A 23 11.98 2.42 8.18
CA VAL A 23 11.63 2.20 9.59
C VAL A 23 12.21 0.88 10.02
N GLU A 24 12.67 0.79 11.25
CA GLU A 24 13.09 -0.49 11.84
C GLU A 24 11.90 -1.10 12.57
N ALA A 25 11.55 -2.35 12.23
CA ALA A 25 10.49 -3.12 12.86
C ALA A 25 10.99 -4.55 13.06
N ASP A 26 10.86 -5.08 14.29
CA ASP A 26 11.30 -6.43 14.65
C ASP A 26 12.76 -6.73 14.27
N GLY A 27 13.66 -5.75 14.50
CA GLY A 27 15.09 -5.84 14.16
C GLY A 27 15.39 -5.83 12.65
N THR A 28 14.39 -5.53 11.83
CA THR A 28 14.50 -5.50 10.37
C THR A 28 14.24 -4.09 9.84
N ALA A 29 15.17 -3.55 9.06
CA ALA A 29 14.97 -2.30 8.35
C ALA A 29 14.01 -2.49 7.16
N MET A 30 12.85 -1.84 7.22
CA MET A 30 11.79 -1.92 6.22
C MET A 30 11.57 -0.56 5.55
N ARG A 31 11.51 -0.58 4.22
CA ARG A 31 11.15 0.61 3.43
C ARG A 31 9.62 0.72 3.33
N VAL A 32 9.04 1.68 4.02
CA VAL A 32 7.60 1.96 4.03
C VAL A 32 7.27 3.16 3.15
N ARG A 33 6.12 3.10 2.48
CA ARG A 33 5.60 4.22 1.70
C ARG A 33 4.87 5.18 2.64
N VAL A 34 5.14 6.47 2.53
CA VAL A 34 4.48 7.50 3.32
C VAL A 34 3.22 7.94 2.57
N VAL A 35 2.09 7.94 3.28
CA VAL A 35 0.79 8.44 2.80
C VAL A 35 0.39 9.58 3.72
N ASP A 36 -0.03 10.68 3.13
CA ASP A 36 -0.54 11.85 3.85
C ASP A 36 -2.06 11.76 3.90
N ALA A 37 -2.61 11.67 5.11
CA ALA A 37 -4.04 11.50 5.34
C ALA A 37 -4.87 12.74 4.98
N ASP A 38 -4.24 13.91 5.03
CA ASP A 38 -4.89 15.20 4.75
C ASP A 38 -4.71 15.62 3.28
N SER A 39 -4.02 14.80 2.48
CA SER A 39 -3.79 15.09 1.07
C SER A 39 -5.05 14.90 0.22
N PRO A 40 -5.31 15.77 -0.78
CA PRO A 40 -6.35 15.56 -1.78
C PRO A 40 -6.21 14.24 -2.56
N SER A 41 -5.00 13.68 -2.62
CA SER A 41 -4.68 12.41 -3.29
C SER A 41 -4.70 11.18 -2.37
N PHE A 42 -5.17 11.32 -1.12
CA PHE A 42 -5.09 10.27 -0.10
C PHE A 42 -5.60 8.91 -0.60
N ALA A 43 -6.80 8.87 -1.19
CA ALA A 43 -7.41 7.63 -1.64
C ALA A 43 -6.52 6.89 -2.66
N ALA A 44 -6.04 7.59 -3.69
CA ALA A 44 -5.16 7.00 -4.70
C ALA A 44 -3.80 6.60 -4.11
N ASP A 45 -3.22 7.43 -3.24
CA ASP A 45 -1.92 7.15 -2.63
C ASP A 45 -1.98 5.93 -1.70
N PHE A 46 -3.06 5.82 -0.93
CA PHE A 46 -3.32 4.69 -0.05
C PHE A 46 -3.53 3.40 -0.85
N GLU A 47 -4.38 3.42 -1.88
CA GLU A 47 -4.60 2.26 -2.73
C GLU A 47 -3.31 1.82 -3.43
N ALA A 48 -2.53 2.77 -3.97
CA ALA A 48 -1.25 2.49 -4.60
C ALA A 48 -0.24 1.88 -3.61
N ALA A 49 -0.20 2.37 -2.37
CA ALA A 49 0.63 1.81 -1.31
C ALA A 49 0.20 0.37 -0.96
N PHE A 50 -1.10 0.13 -0.80
CA PHE A 50 -1.64 -1.19 -0.48
C PHE A 50 -1.32 -2.21 -1.59
N ARG A 51 -1.61 -1.86 -2.86
CA ARG A 51 -1.30 -2.71 -4.02
C ARG A 51 0.20 -3.04 -4.10
N ALA A 52 1.08 -2.08 -3.81
CA ALA A 52 2.53 -2.31 -3.80
C ALA A 52 2.93 -3.31 -2.69
N ASN A 53 2.38 -3.19 -1.49
CA ASN A 53 2.63 -4.13 -0.40
C ASN A 53 2.14 -5.55 -0.72
N VAL A 54 0.94 -5.70 -1.28
CA VAL A 54 0.43 -7.01 -1.71
C VAL A 54 1.34 -7.64 -2.76
N ARG A 55 1.84 -6.86 -3.73
CA ARG A 55 2.79 -7.36 -4.74
C ARG A 55 4.10 -7.82 -4.11
N ARG A 56 4.61 -7.09 -3.11
CA ARG A 56 5.81 -7.47 -2.35
C ARG A 56 5.59 -8.80 -1.64
N ILE A 57 4.55 -8.91 -0.82
CA ILE A 57 4.25 -10.13 -0.06
C ILE A 57 4.06 -11.34 -1.00
N ARG A 58 3.37 -11.16 -2.14
CA ARG A 58 3.23 -12.23 -3.14
C ARG A 58 4.56 -12.65 -3.78
N ARG A 59 5.54 -11.75 -3.89
CA ARG A 59 6.88 -12.08 -4.36
C ARG A 59 7.65 -12.85 -3.29
N ASP A 60 7.61 -12.36 -2.05
CA ASP A 60 8.28 -12.96 -0.91
C ASP A 60 7.76 -14.39 -0.66
N ASN A 61 6.44 -14.58 -0.67
CA ASN A 61 5.81 -15.91 -0.54
C ASN A 61 6.19 -16.87 -1.67
N ARG A 62 6.37 -16.37 -2.90
CA ARG A 62 6.82 -17.21 -4.02
C ARG A 62 8.27 -17.64 -3.83
N ALA A 63 9.14 -16.74 -3.39
CA ALA A 63 10.54 -17.07 -3.09
C ALA A 63 10.67 -18.11 -1.98
N LEU A 64 9.87 -17.99 -0.91
CA LEU A 64 9.83 -18.98 0.18
C LEU A 64 9.39 -20.37 -0.30
N ARG A 65 8.42 -20.43 -1.22
CA ARG A 65 7.98 -21.71 -1.82
C ARG A 65 9.07 -22.36 -2.66
N THR A 66 9.74 -21.60 -3.52
CA THR A 66 10.83 -22.14 -4.36
C THR A 66 12.05 -22.56 -3.55
N ALA A 67 12.32 -21.92 -2.41
CA ALA A 67 13.42 -22.32 -1.53
C ALA A 67 13.10 -23.57 -0.67
N ALA A 68 11.84 -24.01 -0.62
CA ALA A 68 11.39 -25.18 0.13
C ALA A 68 11.25 -26.45 -0.73
N GLU A 69 11.38 -26.32 -2.06
CA GLU A 69 11.42 -27.40 -3.05
C GLU A 69 12.87 -27.77 -3.38
#